data_AF-A0A5C7XF85-F1
#
_entry.id   AF-A0A5C7XF85-F1
#
_cell.length_a   1.000
_cell.length_b   1.000
_cell.length_c   1.000
_cell.angle_alpha   90.00
_cell.angle_beta   90.00
_cell.angle_gamma   90.00
#
_symmetry.space_group_name_H-M   'P 1'
#
loop_
_entity.id
_entity.type
_entity.pdbx_description
1 polymer ?
#
loop_
_entity_poly.entity_id
_entity_poly.type
_entity_poly.pdbx_seq_one_letter_code
_entity_poly.pdbx_strand_id
1 'polypeptide(L)'
;MSAEWDPRQDDEFADFLRGERLALAAKAEARRLEAAQAWSSPPYPASAYEQLADEPSEVDWIFGNLWSGIAQVNAQKKSGKTTLLMNAAASLVTGDPFLGRFEVAAESDCRVGYLNMELTKAQFNRWLSDMALPDDGLKRLMPYHGREHGRLDLSSDAAAEWVVRWLRDTGVSVLIMDPLGSFYDQPNGGDPNAAYLRWWARLEHVVLQAGLRGVLIAHHTGYSEDGGNRARGASAMMDKPDVNLTYRYNVGEGSHTDAPIDSKRYLSAFGRDVDISEFEVGYHPTTRRLCVTGGGGRIDAEAERQAERMRDEVLRADAAGESPNKRELYAALGWEPSGRGKARFDRFYKYAIDQKQYVKTVPGKGREVLHVPGDGKPEWRFNVNLGRETAESEAS
;
A
#
# COMPACT_ATOMS: atom_id res chain seq x y z
N MET A 1 57.25 25.56 6.13
CA MET A 1 56.15 24.81 6.77
C MET A 1 55.38 25.80 7.63
N SER A 2 54.31 26.41 7.11
CA SER A 2 53.46 27.27 7.93
C SER A 2 52.58 26.38 8.80
N ALA A 3 52.61 26.57 10.11
CA ALA A 3 51.68 25.90 11.00
C ALA A 3 50.25 26.30 10.59
N GLU A 4 49.44 25.30 10.27
CA GLU A 4 48.03 25.44 9.92
C GLU A 4 47.30 26.01 11.14
N TRP A 5 46.69 27.18 11.01
CA TRP A 5 46.02 27.86 12.12
C TRP A 5 44.82 27.01 12.57
N ASP A 6 44.83 26.61 13.85
CA ASP A 6 43.76 25.83 14.46
C ASP A 6 42.85 26.76 15.28
N PRO A 7 41.64 27.09 14.79
CA PRO A 7 40.70 27.97 15.50
C PRO A 7 40.32 27.45 16.89
N ARG A 8 40.54 26.16 17.19
CA ARG A 8 40.23 25.58 18.50
C ARG A 8 41.18 26.03 19.61
N GLN A 9 42.30 26.66 19.27
CA GLN A 9 43.28 27.20 20.23
C GLN A 9 43.03 28.67 20.59
N ASP A 10 42.01 29.30 19.97
CA ASP A 10 41.64 30.69 20.21
C ASP A 10 40.64 30.80 21.38
N ASP A 11 40.82 31.79 22.24
CA ASP A 11 39.90 32.10 23.34
C ASP A 11 38.52 32.50 22.79
N GLU A 12 38.46 33.10 21.59
CA GLU A 12 37.19 33.43 20.92
C GLU A 12 36.37 32.18 20.57
N PHE A 13 37.03 31.05 20.27
CA PHE A 13 36.33 29.78 20.01
C PHE A 13 35.71 29.20 21.28
N ALA A 14 36.38 29.35 22.43
CA ALA A 14 35.84 28.92 23.71
C ALA A 14 34.59 29.73 24.10
N ASP A 15 34.58 31.03 23.84
CA ASP A 15 33.41 31.89 24.05
C ASP A 15 32.25 31.57 23.10
N PHE A 16 32.54 31.34 21.82
CA PHE A 16 31.54 30.89 20.86
C PHE A 16 30.91 29.55 21.29
N LEU A 17 31.72 28.58 21.72
CA LEU A 17 31.26 27.27 22.17
C LEU A 17 30.41 27.38 23.46
N ARG A 18 30.75 28.30 24.37
CA ARG A 18 29.94 28.62 25.55
C ARG A 18 28.58 29.20 25.16
N GLY A 19 28.56 30.15 24.22
CA GLY A 19 27.33 30.75 23.70
C GLY A 19 26.39 29.72 23.06
N GLU A 20 26.91 28.87 22.19
CA GLU A 20 26.16 27.77 21.56
C GLU A 20 25.60 26.78 22.60
N ARG A 21 26.42 26.37 23.58
CA ARG A 21 25.96 25.48 24.67
C ARG A 21 24.84 26.11 25.50
N LEU A 22 24.94 27.40 25.81
CA LEU A 22 23.91 28.13 26.55
C LEU A 22 22.61 28.24 25.75
N ALA A 23 22.70 28.55 24.45
CA ALA A 23 21.55 28.62 23.56
C ALA A 23 20.83 27.27 23.41
N LEU A 24 21.59 26.17 23.28
CA LEU A 24 21.05 24.81 23.25
C LEU A 24 20.39 24.44 24.59
N ALA A 25 21.02 24.75 25.72
CA ALA A 25 20.47 24.51 27.05
C ALA A 25 19.17 25.31 27.29
N ALA A 26 19.14 26.59 26.90
CA ALA A 26 17.96 27.44 27.01
C ALA A 26 16.80 26.91 26.16
N LYS A 27 17.06 26.46 24.91
CA LYS A 27 16.04 25.83 24.07
C LYS A 27 15.53 24.51 24.65
N ALA A 28 16.42 23.69 25.21
CA ALA A 28 16.03 22.44 25.85
C ALA A 28 15.15 22.69 27.08
N GLU A 29 15.51 23.69 27.89
CA GLU A 29 14.76 24.08 29.08
C GLU A 29 13.40 24.70 28.75
N ALA A 30 13.33 25.57 27.74
CA ALA A 30 12.07 26.11 27.24
C ALA A 30 11.10 24.99 26.80
N ARG A 31 11.59 24.04 25.99
CA ARG A 31 10.81 22.86 25.59
C ARG A 31 10.37 22.00 26.77
N ARG A 32 11.24 21.84 27.78
CA ARG A 32 10.91 21.08 29.00
C ARG A 32 9.78 21.75 29.78
N LEU A 33 9.83 23.07 29.91
CA LEU A 33 8.79 23.86 30.58
C LEU A 33 7.47 23.85 29.81
N GLU A 34 7.51 23.98 28.48
CA GLU A 34 6.32 23.85 27.62
C GLU A 34 5.70 22.46 27.71
N ALA A 35 6.51 21.40 27.66
CA ALA A 35 6.04 20.03 27.82
C ALA A 35 5.43 19.77 29.21
N ALA A 36 6.02 20.35 30.26
CA ALA A 36 5.47 20.27 31.61
C ALA A 36 4.14 21.03 31.77
N GLN A 37 3.97 22.17 31.07
CA GLN A 37 2.72 22.92 31.05
C GLN A 37 1.63 22.25 30.21
N ALA A 38 2.01 21.57 29.12
CA ALA A 38 1.10 20.83 28.26
C ALA A 38 0.61 19.51 28.89
N TRP A 39 1.33 18.99 29.89
CA TRP A 39 0.95 17.78 30.59
C TRP A 39 -0.18 18.06 31.58
N SER A 40 -1.32 17.41 31.39
CA SER A 40 -2.38 17.30 32.40
C SER A 40 -2.38 15.87 32.94
N SER A 41 -2.61 15.71 34.24
CA SER A 41 -2.72 14.36 34.81
C SER A 41 -3.94 13.67 34.21
N PRO A 42 -3.78 12.48 33.60
CA PRO A 42 -4.92 11.71 33.17
C PRO A 42 -5.77 11.29 34.40
N PRO A 43 -7.03 10.91 34.19
CA PRO A 43 -7.81 10.26 35.24
C PRO A 43 -7.04 9.03 35.76
N TYR A 44 -7.20 8.73 37.06
CA TYR A 44 -6.57 7.56 37.64
C TYR A 44 -7.04 6.30 36.91
N PRO A 45 -6.12 5.42 36.49
CA PRO A 45 -6.49 4.23 35.74
C PRO A 45 -7.29 3.27 36.61
N ALA A 46 -8.40 2.77 36.09
CA ALA A 46 -9.15 1.68 36.69
C ALA A 46 -8.33 0.38 36.67
N SER A 47 -8.61 -0.53 37.59
CA SER A 47 -8.01 -1.88 37.59
C SER A 47 -8.43 -2.67 36.35
N ALA A 48 -7.64 -3.67 35.95
CA ALA A 48 -8.02 -4.56 34.86
C ALA A 48 -9.37 -5.27 35.13
N TYR A 49 -9.72 -5.51 36.40
CA TYR A 49 -11.01 -6.07 36.79
C TYR A 49 -12.18 -5.13 36.47
N GLU A 50 -12.02 -3.84 36.78
CA GLU A 50 -13.03 -2.82 36.47
C GLU A 50 -13.12 -2.57 34.96
N GLN A 51 -11.99 -2.52 34.24
CA GLN A 51 -11.98 -2.33 32.79
C GLN A 51 -12.64 -3.51 32.04
N LEU A 52 -12.47 -4.74 32.51
CA LEU A 52 -13.08 -5.92 31.89
C LEU A 52 -14.58 -6.07 32.22
N ALA A 53 -15.10 -5.27 33.17
CA ALA A 53 -16.54 -5.19 33.43
C ALA A 53 -17.27 -4.31 32.39
N ASP A 54 -16.53 -3.43 31.69
CA ASP A 54 -17.06 -2.66 30.57
C ASP A 54 -17.17 -3.55 29.32
N GLU A 55 -18.21 -3.34 28.51
CA GLU A 55 -18.34 -4.01 27.22
C GLU A 55 -17.17 -3.56 26.32
N PRO A 56 -16.37 -4.49 25.74
CA PRO A 56 -15.25 -4.10 24.90
C PRO A 56 -15.74 -3.28 23.71
N SER A 57 -15.18 -2.09 23.51
CA SER A 57 -15.47 -1.31 22.31
C SER A 57 -15.05 -2.11 21.08
N GLU A 58 -15.94 -2.26 20.10
CA GLU A 58 -15.58 -2.83 18.81
C GLU A 58 -14.49 -1.98 18.14
N VAL A 59 -13.67 -2.63 17.31
CA VAL A 59 -12.62 -1.93 16.55
C VAL A 59 -13.27 -0.86 15.67
N ASP A 60 -12.75 0.37 15.76
CA ASP A 60 -13.26 1.51 15.01
C ASP A 60 -12.80 1.45 13.53
N TRP A 61 -13.47 0.59 12.75
CA TRP A 61 -13.12 0.29 11.37
C TRP A 61 -13.43 1.44 10.41
N ILE A 62 -12.49 1.82 9.55
CA ILE A 62 -12.74 2.72 8.42
C ILE A 62 -13.18 1.90 7.20
N PHE A 63 -12.42 0.85 6.90
CA PHE A 63 -12.86 -0.23 6.01
C PHE A 63 -12.84 -1.54 6.79
N GLY A 64 -13.97 -2.23 6.83
CA GLY A 64 -14.17 -3.43 7.64
C GLY A 64 -13.09 -4.48 7.37
N ASN A 65 -12.45 -4.96 8.44
CA ASN A 65 -11.36 -5.95 8.43
C ASN A 65 -10.09 -5.54 7.67
N LEU A 66 -10.00 -4.30 7.16
CA LEU A 66 -8.87 -3.84 6.35
C LEU A 66 -8.13 -2.65 6.97
N TRP A 67 -8.84 -1.69 7.53
CA TRP A 67 -8.23 -0.43 7.96
C TRP A 67 -8.95 0.15 9.18
N SER A 68 -8.18 0.37 10.24
CA SER A 68 -8.48 1.22 11.40
C SER A 68 -7.25 2.10 11.70
N GLY A 69 -7.46 3.23 12.38
CA GLY A 69 -6.37 4.12 12.80
C GLY A 69 -5.52 4.67 11.65
N ILE A 70 -4.19 4.66 11.82
CA ILE A 70 -3.24 5.13 10.80
C ILE A 70 -2.74 3.94 9.97
N ALA A 71 -3.13 3.90 8.70
CA ALA A 71 -2.68 2.89 7.75
C ALA A 71 -1.65 3.44 6.74
N GLN A 72 -0.69 2.60 6.38
CA GLN A 72 0.33 2.93 5.37
C GLN A 72 0.28 1.95 4.18
N VAL A 73 0.12 2.48 2.98
CA VAL A 73 0.21 1.74 1.72
C VAL A 73 1.66 1.76 1.23
N ASN A 74 2.36 0.66 1.46
CA ASN A 74 3.69 0.42 0.91
C ASN A 74 3.56 -0.14 -0.51
N ALA A 75 3.97 0.64 -1.51
CA ALA A 75 3.87 0.19 -2.90
C ALA A 75 5.10 0.44 -3.76
N GLN A 76 5.29 -0.45 -4.73
CA GLN A 76 6.32 -0.33 -5.77
C GLN A 76 6.17 0.96 -6.59
N LYS A 77 7.26 1.38 -7.22
CA LYS A 77 7.25 2.55 -8.12
C LYS A 77 6.27 2.29 -9.27
N LYS A 78 5.40 3.25 -9.58
CA LYS A 78 4.40 3.14 -10.66
C LYS A 78 3.42 1.94 -10.53
N SER A 79 3.21 1.41 -9.32
CA SER A 79 2.17 0.40 -9.09
C SER A 79 0.75 0.95 -9.18
N GLY A 80 0.57 2.27 -9.05
CA GLY A 80 -0.75 2.93 -9.05
C GLY A 80 -1.28 3.31 -7.67
N LYS A 81 -0.40 3.70 -6.72
CA LYS A 81 -0.78 4.16 -5.37
C LYS A 81 -1.84 5.24 -5.38
N THR A 82 -1.62 6.32 -6.14
CA THR A 82 -2.59 7.41 -6.24
C THR A 82 -3.95 6.92 -6.72
N THR A 83 -3.99 5.99 -7.68
CA THR A 83 -5.25 5.37 -8.10
C THR A 83 -5.91 4.59 -6.96
N LEU A 84 -5.14 3.82 -6.18
CA LEU A 84 -5.66 3.09 -5.01
C LEU A 84 -6.23 4.05 -3.95
N LEU A 85 -5.49 5.10 -3.60
CA LEU A 85 -5.88 6.12 -2.62
C LEU A 85 -7.11 6.90 -3.09
N MET A 86 -7.20 7.24 -4.38
CA MET A 86 -8.38 7.88 -4.94
C MET A 86 -9.61 6.97 -4.92
N ASN A 87 -9.44 5.66 -5.12
CA ASN A 87 -10.53 4.69 -4.95
C ASN A 87 -10.96 4.53 -3.49
N ALA A 88 -10.02 4.64 -2.54
CA ALA A 88 -10.36 4.68 -1.10
C ALA A 88 -11.18 5.94 -0.77
N ALA A 89 -10.73 7.13 -1.22
CA ALA A 89 -11.51 8.37 -1.10
C ALA A 89 -12.91 8.21 -1.71
N ALA A 90 -12.99 7.69 -2.93
CA ALA A 90 -14.25 7.46 -3.61
C ALA A 90 -15.21 6.56 -2.80
N SER A 91 -14.71 5.46 -2.24
CA SER A 91 -15.50 4.53 -1.43
C SER A 91 -15.99 5.21 -0.15
N LEU A 92 -15.12 5.93 0.55
CA LEU A 92 -15.48 6.70 1.76
C LEU A 92 -16.57 7.74 1.50
N VAL A 93 -16.51 8.44 0.37
CA VAL A 93 -17.50 9.46 0.03
C VAL A 93 -18.73 8.91 -0.68
N THR A 94 -18.80 7.63 -1.01
CA THR A 94 -20.01 7.03 -1.63
C THR A 94 -20.70 6.03 -0.72
N GLY A 95 -19.98 5.46 0.25
CA GLY A 95 -20.43 4.30 1.02
C GLY A 95 -20.25 2.98 0.26
N ASP A 96 -19.85 3.00 -1.01
CA ASP A 96 -19.63 1.79 -1.80
C ASP A 96 -18.47 0.97 -1.22
N PRO A 97 -18.57 -0.37 -1.13
CA PRO A 97 -17.49 -1.20 -0.61
C PRO A 97 -16.17 -0.95 -1.33
N PHE A 98 -15.10 -0.72 -0.57
CA PHE A 98 -13.78 -0.51 -1.14
C PHE A 98 -13.32 -1.78 -1.88
N LEU A 99 -12.93 -1.59 -3.14
CA LEU A 99 -12.61 -2.66 -4.10
C LEU A 99 -13.76 -3.65 -4.35
N GLY A 100 -15.00 -3.28 -4.00
CA GLY A 100 -16.16 -4.18 -4.04
C GLY A 100 -16.12 -5.29 -3.00
N ARG A 101 -15.29 -5.17 -1.95
CA ARG A 101 -15.06 -6.22 -0.95
C ARG A 101 -15.12 -5.74 0.49
N PHE A 102 -14.58 -4.57 0.80
CA PHE A 102 -14.43 -4.10 2.18
C PHE A 102 -15.47 -3.03 2.48
N GLU A 103 -16.42 -3.35 3.37
CA GLU A 103 -17.49 -2.45 3.76
C GLU A 103 -16.95 -1.13 4.33
N VAL A 104 -17.61 -0.03 3.97
CA VAL A 104 -17.29 1.30 4.48
C VAL A 104 -17.97 1.46 5.83
N ALA A 105 -17.16 1.46 6.89
CA ALA A 105 -17.64 1.65 8.25
C ALA A 105 -17.45 3.13 8.67
N ALA A 106 -17.77 4.06 7.78
CA ALA A 106 -17.77 5.50 8.05
C ALA A 106 -19.21 6.04 7.96
N GLU A 107 -19.49 7.10 8.71
CA GLU A 107 -20.80 7.77 8.66
C GLU A 107 -21.11 8.30 7.25
N SER A 108 -22.39 8.36 6.89
CA SER A 108 -22.81 8.77 5.54
C SER A 108 -22.39 10.20 5.16
N ASP A 109 -22.18 11.06 6.16
CA ASP A 109 -21.72 12.44 6.00
C ASP A 109 -20.20 12.61 6.18
N CYS A 110 -19.45 11.49 6.28
CA CYS A 110 -17.99 11.47 6.35
C CYS A 110 -17.36 12.35 5.27
N ARG A 111 -16.46 13.23 5.70
CA ARG A 111 -15.68 14.12 4.83
C ARG A 111 -14.23 13.67 4.80
N VAL A 112 -13.69 13.60 3.59
CA VAL A 112 -12.36 13.08 3.32
C VAL A 112 -11.44 14.21 2.88
N GLY A 113 -10.37 14.44 3.64
CA GLY A 113 -9.27 15.30 3.22
C GLY A 113 -8.32 14.52 2.32
N TYR A 114 -7.92 15.09 1.19
CA TYR A 114 -6.92 14.49 0.30
C TYR A 114 -5.76 15.45 0.08
N LEU A 115 -4.62 15.20 0.73
CA LEU A 115 -3.38 15.94 0.52
C LEU A 115 -2.67 15.38 -0.73
N ASN A 116 -2.98 15.95 -1.89
CA ASN A 116 -2.40 15.59 -3.18
C ASN A 116 -1.08 16.34 -3.42
N MET A 117 0.03 15.63 -3.21
CA MET A 117 1.38 16.09 -3.52
C MET A 117 1.98 15.37 -4.74
N GLU A 118 1.35 14.29 -5.20
CA GLU A 118 1.84 13.46 -6.32
C GLU A 118 1.37 13.94 -7.69
N LEU A 119 0.14 14.42 -7.86
CA LEU A 119 -0.39 14.83 -9.18
C LEU A 119 -0.52 16.35 -9.31
N THR A 120 -0.51 16.86 -10.54
CA THR A 120 -0.97 18.23 -10.76
C THR A 120 -2.48 18.30 -10.55
N LYS A 121 -3.00 19.50 -10.21
CA LYS A 121 -4.45 19.73 -10.05
C LYS A 121 -5.25 19.27 -11.28
N ALA A 122 -4.76 19.58 -12.47
CA ALA A 122 -5.42 19.19 -13.72
C ALA A 122 -5.47 17.66 -13.90
N GLN A 123 -4.39 16.94 -13.56
CA GLN A 123 -4.37 15.48 -13.63
C GLN A 123 -5.32 14.85 -12.61
N PHE A 124 -5.30 15.33 -11.37
CA PHE A 124 -6.19 14.86 -10.30
C PHE A 124 -7.66 15.05 -10.69
N ASN A 125 -8.03 16.26 -11.13
CA ASN A 125 -9.41 16.58 -11.49
C ASN A 125 -9.91 15.72 -12.66
N ARG A 126 -9.07 15.50 -13.69
CA ARG A 126 -9.43 14.60 -14.79
C ARG A 126 -9.66 13.18 -14.28
N TRP A 127 -8.77 12.67 -13.43
CA TRP A 127 -8.91 11.31 -12.89
C TRP A 127 -10.14 11.15 -12.01
N LEU A 128 -10.49 12.18 -11.24
CA LEU A 128 -11.70 12.20 -10.42
C LEU A 128 -12.95 12.28 -11.30
N SER A 129 -12.92 13.06 -12.38
CA SER A 129 -14.00 13.12 -13.37
C SER A 129 -14.24 11.78 -14.05
N ASP A 130 -13.17 11.05 -14.40
CA ASP A 130 -13.27 9.70 -14.98
C ASP A 130 -13.98 8.72 -14.01
N MET A 131 -13.85 8.91 -12.69
CA MET A 131 -14.51 8.08 -11.68
C MET A 131 -16.02 8.30 -11.56
N ALA A 132 -16.56 9.37 -12.15
CA ALA A 132 -17.99 9.71 -12.16
C ALA A 132 -18.65 9.66 -10.77
N LEU A 133 -18.02 10.29 -9.77
CA LEU A 133 -18.59 10.37 -8.42
C LEU A 133 -19.84 11.26 -8.41
N PRO A 134 -20.83 10.95 -7.56
CA PRO A 134 -22.00 11.80 -7.41
C PRO A 134 -21.63 13.13 -6.74
N ASP A 135 -22.42 14.16 -7.00
CA ASP A 135 -22.17 15.54 -6.53
C ASP A 135 -22.07 15.64 -5.00
N ASP A 136 -22.84 14.85 -4.26
CA ASP A 136 -22.78 14.81 -2.79
C ASP A 136 -21.44 14.23 -2.30
N GLY A 137 -20.92 13.20 -2.97
CA GLY A 137 -19.60 12.64 -2.68
C GLY A 137 -18.47 13.62 -3.02
N LEU A 138 -18.58 14.33 -4.15
CA LEU A 138 -17.63 15.39 -4.53
C LEU A 138 -17.61 16.54 -3.51
N LYS A 139 -18.77 16.93 -2.96
CA LYS A 139 -18.89 17.95 -1.90
C LYS A 139 -18.29 17.52 -0.56
N ARG A 140 -18.01 16.23 -0.36
CA ARG A 140 -17.40 15.68 0.86
C ARG A 140 -15.92 15.33 0.68
N LEU A 141 -15.39 15.39 -0.55
CA LEU A 141 -13.97 15.24 -0.83
C LEU A 141 -13.26 16.60 -0.89
N MET A 142 -12.33 16.84 0.04
CA MET A 142 -11.59 18.09 0.18
C MET A 142 -10.14 17.92 -0.30
N PRO A 143 -9.84 18.07 -1.59
CA PRO A 143 -8.47 17.97 -2.08
C PRO A 143 -7.67 19.25 -1.81
N TYR A 144 -6.45 19.09 -1.33
CA TYR A 144 -5.40 20.10 -1.36
C TYR A 144 -4.35 19.70 -2.40
N HIS A 145 -4.04 20.59 -3.34
CA HIS A 145 -3.05 20.32 -4.39
C HIS A 145 -1.74 21.05 -4.08
N GLY A 146 -0.80 20.37 -3.42
CA GLY A 146 0.46 20.97 -2.99
C GLY A 146 1.66 20.68 -3.89
N ARG A 147 1.52 19.84 -4.94
CA ARG A 147 2.65 19.44 -5.81
C ARG A 147 3.47 20.62 -6.34
N GLU A 148 2.83 21.74 -6.67
CA GLU A 148 3.47 22.94 -7.23
C GLU A 148 3.94 23.93 -6.15
N HIS A 149 3.56 23.70 -4.88
CA HIS A 149 3.86 24.56 -3.74
C HIS A 149 5.02 24.04 -2.87
N GLY A 150 5.65 22.93 -3.25
CA GLY A 150 6.76 22.32 -2.52
C GLY A 150 6.30 21.22 -1.56
N ARG A 151 7.03 21.04 -0.46
CA ARG A 151 6.74 20.02 0.56
C ARG A 151 5.81 20.59 1.63
N LEU A 152 4.99 19.73 2.23
CA LEU A 152 4.15 20.05 3.38
C LEU A 152 4.68 19.28 4.59
N ASP A 153 5.87 19.65 5.07
CA ASP A 153 6.55 18.92 6.13
C ASP A 153 5.89 19.15 7.50
N LEU A 154 5.29 18.11 8.07
CA LEU A 154 4.61 18.17 9.38
C LEU A 154 5.56 18.34 10.57
N SER A 155 6.87 18.27 10.34
CA SER A 155 7.88 18.66 11.32
C SER A 155 7.87 20.17 11.60
N SER A 156 7.32 20.98 10.68
CA SER A 156 7.11 22.42 10.89
C SER A 156 5.83 22.68 11.69
N ASP A 157 5.94 23.48 12.77
CA ASP A 157 4.78 23.92 13.56
C ASP A 157 3.74 24.63 12.68
N ALA A 158 4.18 25.56 11.83
CA ALA A 158 3.29 26.32 10.95
C ALA A 158 2.54 25.40 9.96
N ALA A 159 3.21 24.38 9.40
CA ALA A 159 2.56 23.43 8.50
C ALA A 159 1.55 22.55 9.24
N ALA A 160 1.93 22.02 10.41
CA ALA A 160 1.05 21.19 11.23
C ALA A 160 -0.19 21.97 11.70
N GLU A 161 -0.02 23.19 12.22
CA GLU A 161 -1.12 24.07 12.64
C GLU A 161 -2.06 24.41 11.48
N TRP A 162 -1.49 24.71 10.30
CA TRP A 162 -2.29 24.98 9.12
C TRP A 162 -3.12 23.76 8.70
N VAL A 163 -2.52 22.55 8.70
CA VAL A 163 -3.23 21.30 8.39
C VAL A 163 -4.35 21.05 9.40
N VAL A 164 -4.06 21.16 10.70
CA VAL A 164 -5.08 20.98 11.76
C VAL A 164 -6.24 21.95 11.57
N ARG A 165 -5.96 23.23 11.34
CA ARG A 165 -7.01 24.23 11.12
C ARG A 165 -7.84 23.91 9.88
N TRP A 166 -7.19 23.59 8.76
CA TRP A 166 -7.88 23.23 7.53
C TRP A 166 -8.81 22.02 7.72
N LEU A 167 -8.33 20.96 8.37
CA LEU A 167 -9.11 19.75 8.64
C LEU A 167 -10.35 20.05 9.50
N ARG A 168 -10.17 20.84 10.56
CA ARG A 168 -11.26 21.24 11.47
C ARG A 168 -12.28 22.15 10.79
N ASP A 169 -11.83 23.18 10.09
CA ASP A 169 -12.69 24.15 9.42
C ASP A 169 -13.53 23.48 8.31
N THR A 170 -13.02 22.40 7.72
CA THR A 170 -13.72 21.63 6.69
C THR A 170 -14.48 20.42 7.21
N GLY A 171 -14.40 20.12 8.51
CA GLY A 171 -15.06 18.98 9.15
C GLY A 171 -14.56 17.62 8.64
N VAL A 172 -13.30 17.53 8.22
CA VAL A 172 -12.70 16.28 7.74
C VAL A 172 -12.50 15.31 8.90
N SER A 173 -12.99 14.08 8.75
CA SER A 173 -12.82 13.00 9.73
C SER A 173 -11.83 11.93 9.28
N VAL A 174 -11.55 11.82 7.98
CA VAL A 174 -10.56 10.86 7.43
C VAL A 174 -9.60 11.59 6.48
N LEU A 175 -8.29 11.34 6.65
CA LEU A 175 -7.25 11.99 5.85
C LEU A 175 -6.49 11.01 4.95
N ILE A 176 -6.26 11.41 3.71
CA ILE A 176 -5.43 10.69 2.75
C ILE A 176 -4.20 11.53 2.39
N MET A 177 -3.01 10.92 2.48
CA MET A 177 -1.71 11.57 2.27
C MET A 177 -0.95 10.92 1.10
N ASP A 178 -0.74 11.65 0.00
CA ASP A 178 -0.16 11.11 -1.25
C ASP A 178 0.99 11.96 -1.81
N PRO A 179 2.28 11.55 -1.66
CA PRO A 179 2.83 10.45 -0.85
C PRO A 179 3.59 10.94 0.40
N LEU A 180 3.90 10.02 1.33
CA LEU A 180 4.67 10.24 2.58
C LEU A 180 5.90 11.12 2.39
N GLY A 181 6.66 10.88 1.32
CA GLY A 181 7.89 11.62 1.04
C GLY A 181 7.70 13.12 0.86
N SER A 182 6.48 13.60 0.58
CA SER A 182 6.16 15.03 0.49
C SER A 182 5.82 15.68 1.83
N PHE A 183 5.63 14.87 2.88
CA PHE A 183 5.26 15.31 4.22
C PHE A 183 6.36 15.11 5.24
N TYR A 184 7.41 14.37 4.88
CA TYR A 184 8.55 14.05 5.73
C TYR A 184 9.84 14.33 4.97
N ASP A 185 10.70 15.19 5.50
CA ASP A 185 12.05 15.37 4.99
C ASP A 185 13.05 14.47 5.71
N GLN A 186 13.51 13.43 5.01
CA GLN A 186 14.52 12.54 5.57
C GLN A 186 15.85 13.30 5.63
N PRO A 187 16.41 13.53 6.83
CA PRO A 187 17.63 14.30 6.98
C PRO A 187 18.82 13.59 6.29
N ASN A 188 19.69 14.40 5.67
CA ASN A 188 20.96 13.93 5.12
C ASN A 188 21.95 13.68 6.27
N GLY A 189 21.90 12.46 6.84
CA GLY A 189 22.73 12.04 7.97
C GLY A 189 21.93 11.88 9.28
N GLY A 190 22.54 11.20 10.25
CA GLY A 190 21.87 10.79 11.50
C GLY A 190 21.04 9.51 11.34
N ASP A 191 20.34 9.12 12.41
CA ASP A 191 19.50 7.92 12.41
C ASP A 191 18.13 8.21 11.73
N PRO A 192 17.85 7.59 10.58
CA PRO A 192 16.58 7.77 9.87
C PRO A 192 15.37 7.25 10.67
N ASN A 193 15.55 6.26 11.56
CA ASN A 193 14.47 5.82 12.44
C ASN A 193 14.08 6.92 13.42
N ALA A 194 15.06 7.50 14.12
CA ALA A 194 14.82 8.59 15.05
C ALA A 194 14.15 9.80 14.38
N ALA A 195 14.54 10.14 13.15
CA ALA A 195 13.91 11.20 12.38
C ALA A 195 12.45 10.89 12.04
N TYR A 196 12.19 9.68 11.54
CA TYR A 196 10.82 9.23 11.26
C TYR A 196 9.96 9.16 12.52
N LEU A 197 10.48 8.69 13.65
CA LEU A 197 9.75 8.62 14.92
C LEU A 197 9.34 10.01 15.42
N ARG A 198 10.21 11.02 15.26
CA ARG A 198 9.85 12.41 15.58
C ARG A 198 8.75 12.93 14.66
N TRP A 199 8.85 12.67 13.37
CA TRP A 199 7.82 13.04 12.41
C TRP A 199 6.48 12.32 12.69
N TRP A 200 6.52 11.04 13.03
CA TRP A 200 5.35 10.24 13.36
C TRP A 200 4.61 10.79 14.58
N ALA A 201 5.34 11.17 15.64
CA ALA A 201 4.74 11.82 16.81
C ALA A 201 4.01 13.13 16.45
N ARG A 202 4.50 13.84 15.43
CA ARG A 202 3.84 15.05 14.92
C ARG A 202 2.59 14.73 14.12
N LEU A 203 2.60 13.67 13.34
CA LEU A 203 1.40 13.15 12.69
C LEU A 203 0.35 12.74 13.73
N GLU A 204 0.72 11.99 14.77
CA GLU A 204 -0.19 11.60 15.86
C GLU A 204 -0.79 12.82 16.56
N HIS A 205 0.01 13.88 16.76
CA HIS A 205 -0.48 15.15 17.27
C HIS A 205 -1.51 15.81 16.33
N VAL A 206 -1.26 15.82 15.01
CA VAL A 206 -2.22 16.34 14.02
C VAL A 206 -3.53 15.53 14.04
N VAL A 207 -3.44 14.19 14.07
CA VAL A 207 -4.60 13.29 14.16
C VAL A 207 -5.45 13.62 15.37
N LEU A 208 -4.81 13.74 16.55
CA LEU A 208 -5.49 14.06 17.80
C LEU A 208 -6.12 15.47 17.78
N GLN A 209 -5.37 16.49 17.37
CA GLN A 209 -5.84 17.88 17.39
C GLN A 209 -6.93 18.18 16.36
N ALA A 210 -6.91 17.49 15.23
CA ALA A 210 -7.93 17.59 14.20
C ALA A 210 -9.15 16.68 14.45
N GLY A 211 -9.05 15.74 15.40
CA GLY A 211 -10.13 14.78 15.68
C GLY A 211 -10.33 13.78 14.53
N LEU A 212 -9.23 13.39 13.86
CA LEU A 212 -9.31 12.42 12.77
C LEU A 212 -9.57 11.02 13.31
N ARG A 213 -10.47 10.31 12.63
CA ARG A 213 -10.77 8.90 12.87
C ARG A 213 -9.70 7.97 12.26
N GLY A 214 -9.08 8.41 11.17
CA GLY A 214 -7.87 7.75 10.67
C GLY A 214 -7.23 8.41 9.46
N VAL A 215 -6.06 7.86 9.13
CA VAL A 215 -5.18 8.40 8.09
C VAL A 215 -4.69 7.27 7.19
N LEU A 216 -4.77 7.46 5.88
CA LEU A 216 -4.19 6.57 4.89
C LEU A 216 -3.02 7.25 4.17
N ILE A 217 -1.82 6.67 4.27
CA ILE A 217 -0.59 7.28 3.77
C ILE A 217 0.04 6.40 2.70
N ALA A 218 0.32 6.96 1.52
CA ALA A 218 1.07 6.26 0.48
C ALA A 218 2.58 6.36 0.70
N HIS A 219 3.28 5.23 0.74
CA HIS A 219 4.74 5.16 0.84
C HIS A 219 5.35 4.32 -0.28
N HIS A 220 6.55 4.69 -0.74
CA HIS A 220 7.30 3.93 -1.73
C HIS A 220 8.12 2.82 -1.04
N THR A 221 8.03 1.58 -1.53
CA THR A 221 8.87 0.49 -1.03
C THR A 221 10.34 0.66 -1.42
N GLY A 222 11.25 0.14 -0.59
CA GLY A 222 12.69 0.12 -0.88
C GLY A 222 13.10 -0.81 -2.00
N TYR A 223 14.34 -0.61 -2.48
CA TYR A 223 14.89 -1.18 -3.71
C TYR A 223 15.66 -2.50 -3.48
N SER A 224 15.45 -3.22 -2.38
CA SER A 224 16.21 -4.46 -2.08
C SER A 224 15.37 -5.73 -2.22
N GLU A 225 15.93 -6.68 -2.98
CA GLU A 225 15.36 -7.97 -3.37
C GLU A 225 14.98 -8.89 -2.20
N ASP A 226 15.58 -8.73 -1.02
CA ASP A 226 15.30 -9.57 0.16
C ASP A 226 14.24 -9.00 1.11
N GLY A 227 13.66 -7.85 0.77
CA GLY A 227 12.80 -7.05 1.64
C GLY A 227 11.40 -6.87 1.08
N GLY A 228 10.77 -7.94 0.59
CA GLY A 228 9.43 -7.92 -0.02
C GLY A 228 8.31 -7.31 0.84
N ASN A 229 8.58 -6.89 2.08
CA ASN A 229 7.69 -6.16 2.99
C ASN A 229 8.34 -4.89 3.60
N ARG A 230 9.54 -4.46 3.18
CA ARG A 230 10.25 -3.35 3.86
C ARG A 230 10.11 -2.01 3.12
N ALA A 231 9.50 -1.05 3.79
CA ALA A 231 9.70 0.38 3.57
C ALA A 231 11.21 0.70 3.57
N ARG A 232 11.65 1.68 2.76
CA ARG A 232 13.08 2.10 2.75
C ARG A 232 13.53 2.48 4.16
N GLY A 233 14.63 1.89 4.64
CA GLY A 233 15.56 2.56 5.55
C GLY A 233 15.10 2.89 6.98
N ALA A 234 14.07 2.27 7.53
CA ALA A 234 13.74 2.37 8.96
C ALA A 234 12.71 1.29 9.36
N SER A 235 13.04 0.38 10.29
CA SER A 235 12.06 -0.58 10.84
C SER A 235 10.86 0.14 11.47
N ALA A 236 11.11 1.31 12.05
CA ALA A 236 10.07 2.18 12.58
C ALA A 236 8.97 2.53 11.57
N MET A 237 9.29 2.62 10.26
CA MET A 237 8.29 2.91 9.21
C MET A 237 7.35 1.75 8.93
N MET A 238 7.71 0.54 9.35
CA MET A 238 6.84 -0.64 9.28
C MET A 238 6.10 -0.86 10.60
N ASP A 239 6.72 -0.55 11.74
CA ASP A 239 6.17 -0.90 13.05
C ASP A 239 5.14 0.10 13.58
N LYS A 240 5.18 1.36 13.09
CA LYS A 240 4.34 2.45 13.60
C LYS A 240 2.91 2.49 13.09
N PRO A 241 2.65 2.31 11.78
CA PRO A 241 1.27 2.23 11.29
C PRO A 241 0.51 1.09 11.98
N ASP A 242 -0.75 1.34 12.32
CA ASP A 242 -1.65 0.30 12.87
C ASP A 242 -1.87 -0.81 11.85
N VAL A 243 -1.92 -0.45 10.57
CA VAL A 243 -2.03 -1.37 9.44
C VAL A 243 -1.04 -1.03 8.33
N ASN A 244 -0.32 -2.04 7.85
CA ASN A 244 0.50 -1.96 6.66
C ASN A 244 -0.19 -2.65 5.49
N LEU A 245 -0.58 -1.87 4.48
CA LEU A 245 -1.03 -2.37 3.20
C LEU A 245 0.18 -2.50 2.27
N THR A 246 0.22 -3.58 1.51
CA THR A 246 1.28 -3.83 0.53
C THR A 246 0.67 -3.93 -0.85
N TYR A 247 1.05 -3.02 -1.76
CA TYR A 247 0.49 -2.92 -3.11
C TYR A 247 1.55 -3.11 -4.21
N ARG A 248 1.44 -4.20 -4.98
CA ARG A 248 2.53 -4.69 -5.85
C ARG A 248 2.04 -5.12 -7.24
N TYR A 249 3.01 -5.37 -8.12
CA TYR A 249 2.84 -5.98 -9.44
C TYR A 249 3.92 -7.04 -9.70
N ASN A 250 3.73 -7.85 -10.74
CA ASN A 250 4.73 -8.84 -11.16
C ASN A 250 5.74 -8.27 -12.17
N VAL A 251 7.01 -8.64 -11.98
CA VAL A 251 8.16 -8.23 -12.80
C VAL A 251 8.82 -9.42 -13.49
N GLY A 252 8.04 -10.40 -14.00
CA GLY A 252 8.57 -11.52 -14.80
C GLY A 252 9.89 -12.12 -14.31
N GLU A 253 10.87 -12.22 -15.22
CA GLU A 253 12.25 -12.64 -14.95
C GLU A 253 13.20 -11.44 -14.67
N GLY A 254 12.65 -10.24 -14.52
CA GLY A 254 13.38 -8.99 -14.30
C GLY A 254 13.53 -8.62 -12.82
N SER A 255 14.19 -7.49 -12.58
CA SER A 255 14.33 -6.89 -11.25
C SER A 255 13.01 -6.27 -10.79
N HIS A 256 12.79 -6.13 -9.48
CA HIS A 256 11.62 -5.46 -8.86
C HIS A 256 11.43 -3.97 -9.21
N THR A 257 12.28 -3.49 -10.11
CA THR A 257 12.43 -2.12 -10.55
C THR A 257 12.02 -1.97 -12.01
N ASP A 258 11.86 -3.10 -12.70
CA ASP A 258 11.41 -3.19 -14.08
C ASP A 258 9.91 -2.88 -14.21
N ALA A 259 9.51 -2.66 -15.46
CA ALA A 259 8.11 -2.44 -15.80
C ALA A 259 7.28 -3.69 -15.46
N PRO A 260 6.01 -3.51 -15.08
CA PRO A 260 5.10 -4.63 -14.87
C PRO A 260 4.92 -5.42 -16.17
N ILE A 261 4.86 -6.75 -16.06
CA ILE A 261 4.59 -7.64 -17.21
C ILE A 261 3.13 -7.59 -17.67
N ASP A 262 2.24 -7.13 -16.80
CA ASP A 262 0.79 -7.06 -17.01
C ASP A 262 0.15 -5.86 -16.28
N SER A 263 -1.16 -5.71 -16.43
CA SER A 263 -1.94 -4.69 -15.71
C SER A 263 -2.34 -5.13 -14.29
N LYS A 264 -2.04 -6.37 -13.88
CA LYS A 264 -2.51 -6.94 -12.62
C LYS A 264 -1.79 -6.29 -11.45
N ARG A 265 -2.55 -6.03 -10.39
CA ARG A 265 -2.03 -5.50 -9.13
C ARG A 265 -2.46 -6.40 -8.00
N TYR A 266 -1.71 -6.37 -6.92
CA TYR A 266 -1.95 -7.25 -5.80
C TYR A 266 -1.88 -6.45 -4.51
N LEU A 267 -2.86 -6.69 -3.64
CA LEU A 267 -2.97 -6.03 -2.35
C LEU A 267 -2.96 -7.08 -1.25
N SER A 268 -2.20 -6.83 -0.19
CA SER A 268 -2.30 -7.53 1.09
C SER A 268 -2.31 -6.52 2.22
N ALA A 269 -2.75 -6.92 3.41
CA ALA A 269 -2.73 -6.07 4.59
C ALA A 269 -2.34 -6.87 5.83
N PHE A 270 -1.55 -6.26 6.71
CA PHE A 270 -1.14 -6.85 7.98
C PHE A 270 -1.04 -5.75 9.05
N GLY A 271 -1.59 -5.99 10.23
CA GLY A 271 -1.65 -4.98 11.29
C GLY A 271 -2.33 -5.49 12.56
N ARG A 272 -2.70 -4.56 13.43
CA ARG A 272 -3.52 -4.84 14.61
C ARG A 272 -4.91 -5.30 14.15
N ASP A 273 -5.30 -6.52 14.51
CA ASP A 273 -6.57 -7.15 14.14
C ASP A 273 -6.81 -7.29 12.61
N VAL A 274 -5.76 -7.16 11.80
CA VAL A 274 -5.81 -7.27 10.32
C VAL A 274 -4.78 -8.28 9.84
N ASP A 275 -5.25 -9.35 9.19
CA ASP A 275 -4.41 -10.32 8.47
C ASP A 275 -5.10 -10.72 7.15
N ILE A 276 -4.83 -9.96 6.10
CA ILE A 276 -5.38 -10.18 4.77
C ILE A 276 -4.28 -10.71 3.85
N SER A 277 -4.43 -11.98 3.47
CA SER A 277 -3.63 -12.62 2.44
C SER A 277 -3.73 -11.87 1.11
N GLU A 278 -2.63 -11.89 0.35
CA GLU A 278 -2.53 -11.20 -0.93
C GLU A 278 -3.61 -11.66 -1.93
N PHE A 279 -4.27 -10.71 -2.60
CA PHE A 279 -5.27 -10.96 -3.62
C PHE A 279 -5.12 -10.01 -4.82
N GLU A 280 -5.65 -10.43 -5.97
CA GLU A 280 -5.59 -9.67 -7.21
C GLU A 280 -6.61 -8.51 -7.23
N VAL A 281 -6.14 -7.34 -7.70
CA VAL A 281 -6.89 -6.13 -7.92
C VAL A 281 -6.87 -5.79 -9.41
N GLY A 282 -8.07 -5.69 -9.98
CA GLY A 282 -8.32 -5.31 -11.36
C GLY A 282 -8.49 -3.79 -11.48
N TYR A 283 -8.15 -3.26 -12.66
CA TYR A 283 -8.24 -1.83 -12.97
C TYR A 283 -9.08 -1.60 -14.21
N HIS A 284 -10.13 -0.78 -14.08
CA HIS A 284 -10.97 -0.37 -15.19
C HIS A 284 -10.44 0.93 -15.79
N PRO A 285 -9.87 0.94 -17.01
CA PRO A 285 -9.10 2.07 -17.52
C PRO A 285 -9.92 3.33 -17.79
N THR A 286 -11.19 3.19 -18.17
CA THR A 286 -12.06 4.35 -18.49
C THR A 286 -12.62 5.03 -17.24
N THR A 287 -12.95 4.25 -16.20
CA THR A 287 -13.55 4.77 -14.97
C THR A 287 -12.53 4.93 -13.84
N ARG A 288 -11.31 4.44 -14.06
CA ARG A 288 -10.22 4.35 -13.08
C ARG A 288 -10.58 3.62 -11.79
N ARG A 289 -11.65 2.83 -11.81
CA ARG A 289 -12.12 2.05 -10.65
C ARG A 289 -11.28 0.79 -10.47
N LEU A 290 -11.05 0.46 -9.21
CA LEU A 290 -10.38 -0.77 -8.79
C LEU A 290 -11.39 -1.73 -8.17
N CYS A 291 -11.23 -3.02 -8.43
CA CYS A 291 -12.08 -4.07 -7.87
C CYS A 291 -11.26 -5.34 -7.61
N VAL A 292 -11.72 -6.18 -6.68
CA VAL A 292 -11.21 -7.55 -6.55
C VAL A 292 -11.65 -8.36 -7.76
N THR A 293 -10.74 -9.08 -8.41
CA THR A 293 -11.07 -9.88 -9.61
C THR A 293 -11.54 -11.30 -9.28
N GLY A 294 -11.38 -11.73 -8.03
CA GLY A 294 -11.50 -13.14 -7.64
C GLY A 294 -10.28 -13.97 -8.00
N GLY A 295 -9.24 -13.36 -8.60
CA GLY A 295 -7.93 -13.95 -8.80
C GLY A 295 -7.18 -14.15 -7.47
N GLY A 296 -6.28 -15.14 -7.45
CA GLY A 296 -5.43 -15.45 -6.31
C GLY A 296 -4.28 -14.44 -6.10
N GLY A 297 -3.28 -14.84 -5.32
CA GLY A 297 -2.09 -14.02 -5.08
C GLY A 297 -1.12 -14.01 -6.27
N ARG A 298 -0.01 -13.27 -6.16
CA ARG A 298 1.03 -13.21 -7.20
C ARG A 298 1.63 -14.57 -7.51
N ILE A 299 1.72 -15.44 -6.50
CA ILE A 299 2.23 -16.81 -6.64
C ILE A 299 1.28 -17.65 -7.48
N ASP A 300 -0.04 -17.46 -7.33
CA ASP A 300 -1.04 -18.19 -8.10
C ASP A 300 -1.03 -17.72 -9.56
N ALA A 301 -0.95 -16.40 -9.79
CA ALA A 301 -0.82 -15.84 -11.13
C ALA A 301 0.49 -16.25 -11.83
N GLU A 302 1.59 -16.35 -11.08
CA GLU A 302 2.84 -16.92 -11.59
C GLU A 302 2.66 -18.41 -11.96
N ALA A 303 2.01 -19.20 -11.11
CA ALA A 303 1.74 -20.60 -11.40
C ALA A 303 0.87 -20.78 -12.65
N GLU A 304 -0.14 -19.92 -12.83
CA GLU A 304 -0.99 -19.88 -14.01
C GLU A 304 -0.19 -19.54 -15.27
N ARG A 305 0.63 -18.49 -15.25
CA ARG A 305 1.49 -18.13 -16.39
C ARG A 305 2.46 -19.25 -16.76
N GLN A 306 3.01 -19.93 -15.75
CA GLN A 306 3.93 -21.05 -15.97
C GLN A 306 3.19 -22.28 -16.52
N ALA A 307 1.91 -22.47 -16.16
CA ALA A 307 1.04 -23.48 -16.76
C ALA A 307 0.69 -23.16 -18.22
N GLU A 308 0.46 -21.90 -18.57
CA GLU A 308 0.29 -21.45 -19.96
C GLU A 308 1.56 -21.71 -20.78
N ARG A 309 2.74 -21.34 -20.27
CA ARG A 309 4.02 -21.66 -20.93
C ARG A 309 4.20 -23.17 -21.14
N MET A 310 3.87 -23.96 -20.13
CA MET A 310 3.95 -25.42 -20.22
C MET A 310 2.97 -25.97 -21.27
N ARG A 311 1.75 -25.42 -21.34
CA ARG A 311 0.76 -25.76 -22.36
C ARG A 311 1.26 -25.42 -23.76
N ASP A 312 1.82 -24.23 -23.97
CA ASP A 312 2.35 -23.81 -25.27
C ASP A 312 3.46 -24.75 -25.76
N GLU A 313 4.32 -25.21 -24.83
CA GLU A 313 5.35 -26.19 -25.15
C GLU A 313 4.75 -27.55 -25.53
N VAL A 314 3.76 -28.02 -24.77
CA VAL A 314 3.05 -29.27 -25.05
C VAL A 314 2.30 -29.18 -26.39
N LEU A 315 1.66 -28.05 -26.70
CA LEU A 315 1.01 -27.81 -28.00
C LEU A 315 2.02 -27.82 -29.15
N ARG A 316 3.21 -27.23 -28.94
CA ARG A 316 4.28 -27.25 -29.95
C ARG A 316 4.77 -28.67 -30.22
N ALA A 317 4.97 -29.47 -29.16
CA ALA A 317 5.38 -30.86 -29.29
C ALA A 317 4.29 -31.73 -29.94
N ASP A 318 3.03 -31.55 -29.55
CA ASP A 318 1.88 -32.25 -30.14
C ASP A 318 1.74 -31.95 -31.65
N ALA A 319 1.93 -30.69 -32.05
CA ALA A 319 1.97 -30.29 -33.45
C ALA A 319 3.13 -30.92 -34.24
N ALA A 320 4.21 -31.31 -33.56
CA ALA A 320 5.33 -32.08 -34.12
C ALA A 320 5.10 -33.60 -34.08
N GLY A 321 3.96 -34.08 -33.55
CA GLY A 321 3.67 -35.50 -33.36
C GLY A 321 4.38 -36.13 -32.15
N GLU A 322 4.85 -35.30 -31.22
CA GLU A 322 5.58 -35.70 -30.02
C GLU A 322 4.72 -35.49 -28.76
N SER A 323 5.07 -36.17 -27.67
CA SER A 323 4.43 -35.97 -26.37
C SER A 323 5.52 -35.98 -25.29
N PRO A 324 5.94 -34.82 -24.78
CA PRO A 324 7.13 -34.73 -23.96
C PRO A 324 6.92 -35.33 -22.56
N ASN A 325 7.94 -35.98 -22.02
CA ASN A 325 7.95 -36.42 -20.62
C ASN A 325 8.29 -35.25 -19.68
N LYS A 326 8.22 -35.48 -18.36
CA LYS A 326 8.48 -34.44 -17.35
C LYS A 326 9.88 -33.81 -17.51
N ARG A 327 10.89 -34.62 -17.83
CA ARG A 327 12.28 -34.14 -17.94
C ARG A 327 12.46 -33.23 -19.15
N GLU A 328 11.86 -33.59 -20.28
CA GLU A 328 11.87 -32.80 -21.51
C GLU A 328 11.15 -31.46 -21.32
N LEU A 329 10.01 -31.44 -20.64
CA LEU A 329 9.30 -30.20 -20.32
C LEU A 329 10.11 -29.29 -19.39
N TYR A 330 10.76 -29.83 -18.37
CA TYR A 330 11.61 -29.04 -17.48
C TYR A 330 12.76 -28.40 -18.27
N ALA A 331 13.39 -29.17 -19.17
CA ALA A 331 14.45 -28.65 -20.02
C ALA A 331 13.96 -27.54 -20.97
N ALA A 332 12.84 -27.75 -21.66
CA ALA A 332 12.27 -26.80 -22.61
C ALA A 332 11.82 -25.49 -21.93
N LEU A 333 11.29 -25.58 -20.71
CA LEU A 333 10.86 -24.41 -19.93
C LEU A 333 12.01 -23.71 -19.18
N GLY A 334 13.22 -24.28 -19.21
CA GLY A 334 14.36 -23.79 -18.44
C GLY A 334 14.19 -23.96 -16.93
N TRP A 335 13.38 -24.93 -16.49
CA TRP A 335 13.14 -25.22 -15.08
C TRP A 335 14.21 -26.15 -14.52
N GLU A 336 14.87 -25.72 -13.46
CA GLU A 336 15.89 -26.53 -12.80
C GLU A 336 15.25 -27.70 -12.03
N PRO A 337 15.63 -28.97 -12.31
CA PRO A 337 15.07 -30.13 -11.63
C PRO A 337 15.64 -30.37 -10.22
N SER A 338 16.62 -29.57 -9.80
CA SER A 338 17.34 -29.68 -8.53
C SER A 338 17.71 -28.30 -7.98
N GLY A 339 18.02 -28.20 -6.68
CA GLY A 339 18.44 -26.94 -6.04
C GLY A 339 17.28 -26.16 -5.40
N ARG A 340 17.55 -24.91 -4.98
CA ARG A 340 16.60 -24.08 -4.22
C ARG A 340 15.32 -23.76 -5.02
N GLY A 341 15.40 -23.72 -6.34
CA GLY A 341 14.25 -23.45 -7.23
C GLY A 341 13.31 -24.64 -7.45
N LYS A 342 13.76 -25.88 -7.16
CA LYS A 342 13.01 -27.11 -7.46
C LYS A 342 11.59 -27.11 -6.89
N ALA A 343 11.44 -26.73 -5.61
CA ALA A 343 10.15 -26.74 -4.94
C ALA A 343 9.14 -25.75 -5.57
N ARG A 344 9.65 -24.64 -6.12
CA ARG A 344 8.83 -23.65 -6.86
C ARG A 344 8.37 -24.23 -8.20
N PHE A 345 9.27 -24.81 -8.99
CA PHE A 345 8.91 -25.39 -10.30
C PHE A 345 8.02 -26.63 -10.17
N ASP A 346 8.25 -27.48 -9.15
CA ASP A 346 7.36 -28.61 -8.87
C ASP A 346 5.93 -28.14 -8.52
N ARG A 347 5.78 -26.99 -7.87
CA ARG A 347 4.47 -26.39 -7.61
C ARG A 347 3.77 -25.96 -8.91
N PHE A 348 4.50 -25.31 -9.82
CA PHE A 348 3.96 -24.90 -11.12
C PHE A 348 3.58 -26.09 -12.01
N TYR A 349 4.46 -27.09 -12.08
CA TYR A 349 4.21 -28.36 -12.76
C TYR A 349 2.94 -29.03 -12.24
N LYS A 350 2.79 -29.13 -10.91
CA LYS A 350 1.61 -29.73 -10.29
C LYS A 350 0.35 -28.92 -10.60
N TYR A 351 0.41 -27.59 -10.50
CA TYR A 351 -0.71 -26.73 -10.83
C TYR A 351 -1.19 -26.94 -12.28
N ALA A 352 -0.28 -26.97 -13.26
CA ALA A 352 -0.62 -27.14 -14.67
C ALA A 352 -1.33 -28.47 -14.98
N ILE A 353 -0.99 -29.54 -14.24
CA ILE A 353 -1.59 -30.87 -14.40
C ILE A 353 -2.91 -30.97 -13.63
N ASP A 354 -2.97 -30.47 -12.40
CA ASP A 354 -4.19 -30.46 -11.58
C ASP A 354 -5.28 -29.65 -12.29
N GLN A 355 -4.90 -28.54 -12.92
CA GLN A 355 -5.74 -27.75 -13.82
C GLN A 355 -5.75 -28.35 -15.22
N LYS A 356 -6.44 -29.50 -15.40
CA LYS A 356 -6.54 -30.30 -16.64
C LYS A 356 -6.86 -29.54 -17.95
N GLN A 357 -7.26 -28.28 -17.85
CA GLN A 357 -7.41 -27.36 -18.98
C GLN A 357 -6.08 -26.94 -19.62
N TYR A 358 -4.97 -26.96 -18.87
CA TYR A 358 -3.65 -26.59 -19.37
C TYR A 358 -2.94 -27.80 -19.97
N VAL A 359 -2.66 -28.81 -19.14
CA VAL A 359 -1.93 -30.02 -19.55
C VAL A 359 -2.59 -31.26 -18.94
N LYS A 360 -2.62 -32.34 -19.72
CA LYS A 360 -3.01 -33.67 -19.26
C LYS A 360 -1.83 -34.62 -19.29
N THR A 361 -1.91 -35.67 -18.49
CA THR A 361 -0.94 -36.76 -18.49
C THR A 361 -1.54 -38.04 -19.08
N VAL A 362 -0.76 -38.74 -19.88
CA VAL A 362 -1.11 -40.05 -20.45
C VAL A 362 0.02 -41.07 -20.23
N PRO A 363 -0.30 -42.38 -20.14
CA PRO A 363 0.73 -43.41 -20.02
C PRO A 363 1.62 -43.48 -21.27
N GLY A 364 2.93 -43.49 -21.08
CA GLY A 364 3.93 -43.74 -22.12
C GLY A 364 4.44 -45.17 -22.14
N LYS A 365 5.59 -45.40 -22.79
CA LYS A 365 6.22 -46.72 -22.83
C LYS A 365 6.77 -47.10 -21.45
N GLY A 366 6.30 -48.21 -20.88
CA GLY A 366 6.75 -48.67 -19.56
C GLY A 366 6.11 -47.88 -18.40
N ARG A 367 6.93 -47.21 -17.58
CA ARG A 367 6.47 -46.38 -16.44
C ARG A 367 6.49 -44.87 -16.74
N GLU A 368 6.66 -44.51 -18.00
CA GLU A 368 6.75 -43.12 -18.43
C GLU A 368 5.39 -42.41 -18.37
N VAL A 369 5.40 -41.14 -18.00
CA VAL A 369 4.23 -40.26 -18.02
C VAL A 369 4.49 -39.16 -19.04
N LEU A 370 3.69 -39.17 -20.10
CA LEU A 370 3.76 -38.20 -21.20
C LEU A 370 2.72 -37.10 -20.98
N HIS A 371 2.98 -35.93 -21.55
CA HIS A 371 2.13 -34.76 -21.41
C HIS A 371 1.51 -34.41 -22.76
N VAL A 372 0.19 -34.19 -22.76
CA VAL A 372 -0.59 -33.85 -23.95
C VAL A 372 -1.45 -32.62 -23.68
N PRO A 373 -1.93 -31.90 -24.72
CA PRO A 373 -2.72 -30.69 -24.53
C PRO A 373 -3.98 -30.94 -23.67
N GLY A 374 -4.31 -29.98 -22.81
CA GLY A 374 -5.54 -30.00 -22.02
C GLY A 374 -6.80 -29.69 -22.83
N ASP A 375 -7.98 -30.02 -22.27
CA ASP A 375 -9.26 -29.94 -22.99
C ASP A 375 -9.89 -28.54 -23.05
N GLY A 376 -9.39 -27.60 -22.24
CA GLY A 376 -10.04 -26.30 -22.04
C GLY A 376 -9.42 -25.19 -22.89
N LYS A 377 -10.22 -24.21 -23.32
CA LYS A 377 -9.69 -22.87 -23.60
C LYS A 377 -9.50 -22.16 -22.25
N PRO A 378 -8.40 -21.44 -22.01
CA PRO A 378 -8.27 -20.66 -20.79
C PRO A 378 -9.25 -19.49 -20.89
N GLU A 379 -10.46 -19.66 -20.36
CA GLU A 379 -11.44 -18.58 -20.29
C GLU A 379 -11.08 -17.67 -19.12
N TRP A 380 -10.78 -16.41 -19.44
CA TRP A 380 -10.60 -15.34 -18.48
C TRP A 380 -11.88 -15.21 -17.65
N ARG A 381 -11.78 -15.49 -16.35
CA ARG A 381 -12.89 -15.36 -15.40
C ARG A 381 -13.21 -13.88 -15.17
N PHE A 382 -14.04 -13.30 -16.02
CA PHE A 382 -14.72 -12.04 -15.73
C PHE A 382 -16.23 -12.29 -15.78
N ASN A 383 -16.88 -12.29 -14.61
CA ASN A 383 -18.29 -11.97 -14.50
C ASN A 383 -18.39 -10.74 -13.60
N VAL A 384 -18.32 -9.57 -14.23
CA VAL A 384 -18.82 -8.36 -13.58
C VAL A 384 -20.32 -8.36 -13.84
N ASN A 385 -21.10 -8.81 -12.86
CA ASN A 385 -22.53 -8.49 -12.81
C ASN A 385 -22.63 -6.99 -12.51
N LEU A 386 -22.45 -6.16 -13.54
CA LEU A 386 -23.05 -4.83 -13.54
C LEU A 386 -24.55 -5.10 -13.70
N GLY A 387 -25.32 -4.77 -12.66
CA GLY A 387 -26.78 -4.88 -12.68
C GLY A 387 -27.32 -4.24 -13.96
N ARG A 388 -27.84 -5.08 -14.86
CA ARG A 388 -28.80 -4.64 -15.86
C ARG A 388 -30.09 -4.39 -15.10
N GLU A 389 -30.34 -3.14 -14.75
CA GLU A 389 -31.71 -2.69 -14.56
C GLU A 389 -32.48 -2.98 -15.85
N THR A 390 -33.43 -3.91 -15.75
CA THR A 390 -34.47 -4.16 -16.72
C THR A 390 -35.38 -2.93 -16.76
N ALA A 391 -35.11 -2.01 -17.69
CA ALA A 391 -36.15 -1.14 -18.21
C ALA A 391 -37.00 -1.96 -19.20
N GLU A 392 -37.85 -2.84 -18.67
CA GLU A 392 -39.00 -3.32 -19.43
C GLU A 392 -40.14 -2.32 -19.26
N SER A 393 -40.55 -1.82 -20.42
CA SER A 393 -41.66 -0.95 -20.68
C SER A 393 -42.97 -1.48 -20.08
N GLU A 394 -43.56 -0.72 -19.16
CA GLU A 394 -45.01 -0.74 -18.98
C GLU A 394 -45.66 -0.02 -20.17
N ALA A 395 -46.06 -0.83 -21.16
CA ALA A 395 -47.12 -0.50 -22.08
C ALA A 395 -48.27 -1.48 -21.81
N SER A 396 -49.23 -1.05 -20.99
CA SER A 396 -50.65 -1.43 -21.04
C SER A 396 -51.47 -0.47 -20.19
#